data_AF-A0A935ANR4-F1
#
_entry.id   AF-A0A935ANR4-F1
#
_cell.length_a   1.000
_cell.length_b   1.000
_cell.length_c   1.000
_cell.angle_alpha   90.00
_cell.angle_beta   90.00
_cell.angle_gamma   90.00
#
_symmetry.space_group_name_H-M   'P 1'
#
loop_
_entity.id
_entity.type
_entity.pdbx_description
1 polymer ?
#
loop_
_entity_poly.entity_id
_entity_poly.type
_entity_poly.pdbx_seq_one_letter_code
_entity_poly.pdbx_strand_id
1 'polypeptide(L)'
;MNDGARRAVCVGIDRYTVPGAGLQGCVADALAWRELLVDRSGVDAADIVTLTDEQATGRAVRDAVGALVRASAPGDTAVLVIASHGSWKVDRGGDEADRYDETICPHDCDRGQIGDDELGRLLDRAVDGVRLTVVVDACHSGTVTRGLEPGDVARTLSPWIVDPAGHGAGRRHRPVDRIARSVPQRHLLIAACGDQQSAVERRRGSQVRGLFSSLAIDALRSSPTSLSARSLATELTAQFESDGVDQRPVVSGPDDLLDAPLFG
;
A
#
# COMPACT_ATOMS: atom_id res chain seq x y z
N MET A 1 -16.37 -28.91 -1.23
CA MET A 1 -15.55 -28.01 -2.07
C MET A 1 -14.44 -27.56 -1.16
N ASN A 2 -13.19 -27.89 -1.45
CA ASN A 2 -12.09 -27.48 -0.60
C ASN A 2 -11.87 -26.00 -0.91
N ASP A 3 -12.24 -25.11 0.02
CA ASP A 3 -11.90 -23.70 -0.12
C ASP A 3 -10.37 -23.61 -0.19
N GLY A 4 -9.85 -22.85 -1.17
CA GLY A 4 -8.41 -22.68 -1.34
C GLY A 4 -7.77 -22.07 -0.09
N ALA A 5 -6.46 -22.27 0.06
CA ALA A 5 -5.75 -21.75 1.21
C ALA A 5 -5.76 -20.22 1.21
N ARG A 6 -5.78 -19.62 2.40
CA ARG A 6 -5.81 -18.17 2.58
C ARG A 6 -4.55 -17.73 3.31
N ARG A 7 -3.81 -16.76 2.75
CA ARG A 7 -2.51 -16.31 3.30
C ARG A 7 -2.41 -14.80 3.23
N ALA A 8 -1.64 -14.21 4.14
CA ALA A 8 -1.40 -12.78 4.09
C ALA A 8 -0.01 -12.35 4.53
N VAL A 9 0.39 -11.17 4.08
CA VAL A 9 1.54 -10.42 4.58
C VAL A 9 1.04 -9.03 4.98
N CYS A 10 1.27 -8.62 6.22
CA CYS A 10 0.95 -7.29 6.73
C CYS A 10 2.25 -6.57 7.13
N VAL A 11 2.49 -5.40 6.55
CA VAL A 11 3.69 -4.59 6.78
C VAL A 11 3.28 -3.23 7.35
N GLY A 12 3.89 -2.82 8.46
CA GLY A 12 3.64 -1.53 9.10
C GLY A 12 4.93 -0.90 9.61
N ILE A 13 5.27 0.31 9.16
CA ILE A 13 6.57 0.92 9.44
C ILE A 13 6.39 2.32 10.02
N ASP A 14 6.66 2.46 11.31
CA ASP A 14 6.70 3.74 12.01
C ASP A 14 8.13 4.21 12.26
N ARG A 15 9.09 3.27 12.31
CA ARG A 15 10.51 3.56 12.55
C ARG A 15 11.34 3.33 11.31
N TYR A 16 12.19 4.31 10.99
CA TYR A 16 13.06 4.31 9.83
C TYR A 16 14.51 4.57 10.25
N THR A 17 15.47 4.03 9.49
CA THR A 17 16.90 4.34 9.64
C THR A 17 17.21 5.81 9.37
N VAL A 18 16.39 6.45 8.52
CA VAL A 18 16.47 7.86 8.17
C VAL A 18 16.00 8.73 9.35
N PRO A 19 16.86 9.61 9.90
CA PRO A 19 16.47 10.49 11.00
C PRO A 19 15.32 11.42 10.64
N GLY A 20 14.34 11.54 11.55
CA GLY A 20 13.18 12.43 11.37
C GLY A 20 12.08 11.88 10.47
N ALA A 21 12.23 10.67 9.92
CA ALA A 21 11.23 10.00 9.09
C ALA A 21 10.18 9.21 9.88
N GLY A 22 10.06 9.42 11.20
CA GLY A 22 9.18 8.62 12.05
C GLY A 22 7.69 8.88 11.80
N LEU A 23 6.90 7.81 11.71
CA LEU A 23 5.43 7.81 11.73
C LEU A 23 4.93 7.23 13.06
N GLN A 24 3.62 7.15 13.26
CA GLN A 24 3.01 6.65 14.50
C GLN A 24 1.85 5.66 14.30
N GLY A 25 1.28 5.58 13.10
CA GLY A 25 0.05 4.84 12.84
C GLY A 25 0.22 3.60 11.98
N CYS A 26 1.36 3.41 11.32
CA CYS A 26 1.53 2.33 10.34
C CYS A 26 1.57 0.95 10.98
N VAL A 27 2.23 0.80 12.13
CA VAL A 27 2.25 -0.48 12.87
C VAL A 27 0.84 -0.82 13.35
N ALA A 28 0.12 0.17 13.90
CA ALA A 28 -1.25 -0.02 14.35
C ALA A 28 -2.20 -0.38 13.19
N ASP A 29 -1.98 0.17 11.99
CA ASP A 29 -2.72 -0.20 10.79
C ASP A 29 -2.46 -1.63 10.35
N ALA A 30 -1.19 -2.05 10.26
CA ALA A 30 -0.85 -3.42 9.87
C ALA A 30 -1.44 -4.46 10.83
N LEU A 31 -1.43 -4.17 12.14
CA LEU A 31 -2.04 -5.04 13.15
C LEU A 31 -3.57 -5.08 13.03
N ALA A 32 -4.22 -3.94 12.79
CA ALA A 32 -5.67 -3.89 12.63
C ALA A 32 -6.14 -4.58 11.34
N TRP A 33 -5.37 -4.47 10.25
CA TRP A 33 -5.61 -5.23 9.02
C TRP A 33 -5.44 -6.73 9.26
N ARG A 34 -4.39 -7.15 9.97
CA ARG A 34 -4.21 -8.56 10.37
C ARG A 34 -5.44 -9.08 11.12
N GLU A 35 -5.92 -8.34 12.12
CA GLU A 35 -7.13 -8.71 12.88
C GLU A 35 -8.35 -8.83 11.96
N LEU A 36 -8.56 -7.84 11.08
CA LEU A 36 -9.66 -7.89 10.11
C LEU A 36 -9.59 -9.14 9.22
N LEU A 37 -8.40 -9.49 8.73
CA LEU A 37 -8.21 -10.66 7.86
C LEU A 37 -8.53 -11.98 8.58
N VAL A 38 -8.20 -12.08 9.86
CA VAL A 38 -8.60 -13.23 10.69
C VAL A 38 -10.12 -13.25 10.86
N ASP A 39 -10.71 -12.14 11.28
CA ASP A 39 -12.12 -12.08 11.68
C ASP A 39 -13.10 -12.18 10.50
N ARG A 40 -12.72 -11.65 9.33
CA ARG A 40 -13.63 -11.43 8.20
C ARG A 40 -13.24 -12.16 6.94
N SER A 41 -11.95 -12.43 6.75
CA SER A 41 -11.43 -13.04 5.53
C SER A 41 -11.10 -14.52 5.70
N GLY A 42 -11.22 -15.06 6.92
CA GLY A 42 -10.95 -16.47 7.21
C GLY A 42 -9.49 -16.87 7.02
N VAL A 43 -8.55 -15.90 7.07
CA VAL A 43 -7.12 -16.20 7.03
C VAL A 43 -6.71 -16.66 8.43
N ASP A 44 -6.16 -17.87 8.54
CA ASP A 44 -5.64 -18.33 9.83
C ASP A 44 -4.50 -17.43 10.30
N ALA A 45 -4.49 -17.06 11.58
CA ALA A 45 -3.48 -16.15 12.13
C ALA A 45 -2.04 -16.67 11.98
N ALA A 46 -1.86 -17.99 11.81
CA ALA A 46 -0.58 -18.65 11.54
C ALA A 46 -0.10 -18.48 10.09
N ASP A 47 -1.02 -18.20 9.16
CA ASP A 47 -0.77 -17.96 7.74
C ASP A 47 -0.61 -16.46 7.41
N ILE A 48 -0.52 -15.61 8.45
CA ILE A 48 -0.26 -14.18 8.32
C ILE A 48 1.17 -13.87 8.78
N VAL A 49 2.02 -13.49 7.84
CA VAL A 49 3.33 -12.90 8.15
C VAL A 49 3.13 -11.43 8.48
N THR A 50 3.62 -10.98 9.64
CA THR A 50 3.59 -9.56 10.02
C THR A 50 5.00 -9.04 10.16
N LEU A 51 5.33 -7.96 9.44
CA LEU A 51 6.62 -7.27 9.52
C LEU A 51 6.40 -5.85 10.01
N THR A 52 6.97 -5.52 11.16
CA THR A 52 6.83 -4.18 11.76
C THR A 52 8.19 -3.56 12.02
N ASP A 53 8.28 -2.24 11.80
CA ASP A 53 9.47 -1.44 12.11
C ASP A 53 10.78 -2.11 11.65
N GLU A 54 11.72 -2.37 12.55
CA GLU A 54 13.06 -2.89 12.24
C GLU A 54 13.03 -4.26 11.53
N GLN A 55 11.92 -5.00 11.63
CA GLN A 55 11.72 -6.27 10.93
C GLN A 55 11.38 -6.06 9.45
N ALA A 56 10.74 -4.94 9.12
CA ALA A 56 10.29 -4.59 7.78
C ALA A 56 11.41 -3.91 6.96
N THR A 57 12.56 -4.58 6.88
CA THR A 57 13.63 -4.19 5.94
C THR A 57 13.21 -4.46 4.51
N GLY A 58 13.78 -3.74 3.54
CA GLY A 58 13.48 -3.93 2.13
C GLY A 58 13.76 -5.35 1.65
N ARG A 59 14.75 -6.03 2.22
CA ARG A 59 15.00 -7.45 1.96
C ARG A 59 13.88 -8.32 2.54
N ALA A 60 13.52 -8.12 3.81
CA ALA A 60 12.49 -8.93 4.47
C ALA A 60 11.12 -8.78 3.78
N VAL A 61 10.74 -7.57 3.36
CA VAL A 61 9.50 -7.34 2.62
C VAL A 61 9.52 -8.07 1.28
N ARG A 62 10.61 -7.97 0.48
CA ARG A 62 10.75 -8.72 -0.78
C ARG A 62 10.67 -10.24 -0.57
N ASP A 63 11.35 -10.75 0.46
CA ASP A 63 11.37 -12.17 0.78
C ASP A 63 9.96 -12.66 1.17
N ALA A 64 9.23 -11.89 1.99
CA ALA A 64 7.86 -12.19 2.41
C ALA A 64 6.87 -12.15 1.25
N VAL A 65 6.90 -11.11 0.41
CA VAL A 65 6.04 -11.01 -0.80
C VAL A 65 6.36 -12.15 -1.76
N GLY A 66 7.65 -12.43 -2.00
CA GLY A 66 8.06 -13.54 -2.83
C GLY A 66 7.61 -14.90 -2.28
N ALA A 67 7.63 -15.09 -0.96
CA ALA A 67 7.16 -16.32 -0.31
C ALA A 67 5.64 -16.46 -0.41
N LEU A 68 4.87 -15.38 -0.18
CA LEU A 68 3.42 -15.32 -0.35
C LEU A 68 3.05 -15.81 -1.75
N VAL A 69 3.64 -15.20 -2.77
CA VAL A 69 3.37 -15.51 -4.18
C VAL A 69 3.77 -16.94 -4.55
N ARG A 70 4.92 -17.44 -4.06
CA ARG A 70 5.38 -18.82 -4.34
C ARG A 70 4.54 -19.89 -3.65
N ALA A 71 3.94 -19.58 -2.50
CA ALA A 71 3.15 -20.53 -1.72
C ALA A 71 1.69 -20.63 -2.21
N SER A 72 1.23 -19.67 -3.01
CA SER A 72 -0.13 -19.64 -3.53
C SER A 72 -0.31 -20.53 -4.77
N ALA A 73 -1.44 -21.24 -4.82
CA ALA A 73 -1.88 -22.08 -5.91
C ALA A 73 -3.24 -21.63 -6.47
N PRO A 74 -3.65 -22.07 -7.67
CA PRO A 74 -4.96 -21.71 -8.22
C PRO A 74 -6.09 -22.07 -7.24
N GLY A 75 -6.97 -21.10 -6.97
CA GLY A 75 -8.04 -21.20 -5.98
C GLY A 75 -7.71 -20.58 -4.61
N ASP A 76 -6.43 -20.29 -4.33
CA ASP A 76 -6.02 -19.65 -3.08
C ASP A 76 -6.33 -18.14 -3.07
N THR A 77 -6.54 -17.59 -1.87
CA THR A 77 -6.59 -16.14 -1.62
C THR A 77 -5.29 -15.69 -0.96
N ALA A 78 -4.66 -14.64 -1.52
CA ALA A 78 -3.47 -14.02 -0.98
C ALA A 78 -3.72 -12.52 -0.75
N VAL A 79 -3.30 -12.00 0.40
CA VAL A 79 -3.44 -10.57 0.72
C VAL A 79 -2.09 -9.97 1.09
N LEU A 80 -1.74 -8.83 0.50
CA LEU A 80 -0.61 -8.00 0.90
C LEU A 80 -1.13 -6.67 1.41
N VAL A 81 -0.77 -6.28 2.62
CA VAL A 81 -1.05 -4.96 3.19
C VAL A 81 0.25 -4.27 3.51
N ILE A 82 0.43 -3.03 3.06
CA ILE A 82 1.59 -2.21 3.37
C ILE A 82 1.11 -0.84 3.84
N ALA A 83 1.45 -0.49 5.09
CA ALA A 83 1.33 0.86 5.63
C ALA A 83 2.74 1.41 5.92
N SER A 84 3.12 2.48 5.22
CA SER A 84 4.46 3.06 5.33
C SER A 84 4.51 4.45 4.73
N HIS A 85 5.68 5.08 4.78
CA HIS A 85 6.01 6.11 3.83
C HIS A 85 6.10 5.55 2.41
N GLY A 86 5.75 6.37 1.42
CA GLY A 86 6.25 6.23 0.06
C GLY A 86 7.18 7.39 -0.31
N SER A 87 7.90 7.25 -1.42
CA SER A 87 8.82 8.24 -1.97
C SER A 87 8.96 7.99 -3.48
N TRP A 88 9.89 8.65 -4.15
CA TRP A 88 10.23 8.39 -5.54
C TRP A 88 11.73 8.37 -5.76
N LYS A 89 12.21 7.80 -6.87
CA LYS A 89 13.62 7.83 -7.28
C LYS A 89 13.73 8.31 -8.71
N VAL A 90 14.86 8.91 -9.09
CA VAL A 90 15.12 9.17 -10.51
C VAL A 90 15.28 7.84 -11.25
N ASP A 91 14.43 7.61 -12.24
CA ASP A 91 14.50 6.48 -13.17
C ASP A 91 15.84 6.54 -13.95
N ARG A 92 16.55 5.40 -13.94
CA ARG A 92 17.80 5.19 -14.69
C ARG A 92 17.64 4.17 -15.83
N GLY A 93 16.51 3.48 -15.91
CA GLY A 93 16.11 2.51 -16.93
C GLY A 93 15.47 3.15 -18.16
N GLY A 94 14.83 4.32 -17.99
CA GLY A 94 14.25 5.11 -19.09
C GLY A 94 12.92 4.56 -19.61
N ASP A 95 12.24 3.75 -18.81
CA ASP A 95 10.93 3.16 -19.08
C ASP A 95 9.76 3.98 -18.54
N GLU A 96 10.02 5.07 -17.80
CA GLU A 96 9.01 6.03 -17.39
C GLU A 96 9.10 7.39 -18.12
N ALA A 97 7.94 7.94 -18.49
CA ALA A 97 7.85 9.17 -19.27
C ALA A 97 8.27 10.42 -18.48
N ASP A 98 8.10 10.42 -17.15
CA ASP A 98 8.54 11.48 -16.23
C ASP A 98 9.95 11.28 -15.68
N ARG A 99 10.47 10.05 -15.81
CA ARG A 99 11.77 9.59 -15.30
C ARG A 99 11.82 9.46 -13.78
N TYR A 100 10.73 9.03 -13.11
CA TYR A 100 10.75 8.85 -11.66
C TYR A 100 9.95 7.67 -11.10
N ASP A 101 10.65 6.58 -10.72
CA ASP A 101 10.01 5.42 -10.11
C ASP A 101 9.40 5.77 -8.74
N GLU A 102 8.10 5.50 -8.58
CA GLU A 102 7.44 5.54 -7.28
C GLU A 102 7.93 4.38 -6.40
N THR A 103 8.13 4.62 -5.11
CA THR A 103 8.69 3.64 -4.20
C THR A 103 7.93 3.55 -2.88
N ILE A 104 7.87 2.33 -2.36
CA ILE A 104 7.57 2.06 -0.96
C ILE A 104 8.87 2.22 -0.17
N CYS A 105 8.79 2.81 1.02
CA CYS A 105 9.91 2.97 1.94
C CYS A 105 9.84 1.93 3.07
N PRO A 106 10.70 0.89 3.05
CA PRO A 106 10.93 0.00 4.18
C PRO A 106 11.65 0.71 5.34
N HIS A 107 11.87 0.01 6.44
CA HIS A 107 12.65 0.53 7.58
C HIS A 107 14.01 1.11 7.17
N ASP A 108 14.74 0.40 6.29
CA ASP A 108 16.03 0.79 5.75
C ASP A 108 15.91 1.52 4.40
N CYS A 109 14.95 2.44 4.28
CA CYS A 109 14.64 3.11 3.02
C CYS A 109 15.83 3.87 2.40
N ASP A 110 16.87 4.22 3.15
CA ASP A 110 18.10 4.79 2.57
C ASP A 110 18.79 3.88 1.54
N ARG A 111 18.52 2.58 1.58
CA ARG A 111 19.12 1.57 0.70
C ARG A 111 18.16 0.46 0.25
N GLY A 112 16.99 0.38 0.88
CA GLY A 112 16.05 -0.73 0.78
C GLY A 112 14.76 -0.44 0.02
N GLN A 113 14.54 0.79 -0.50
CA GLN A 113 13.29 1.16 -1.19
C GLN A 113 12.89 0.12 -2.24
N ILE A 114 11.59 -0.10 -2.35
CA ILE A 114 11.00 -1.04 -3.30
C ILE A 114 10.25 -0.22 -4.33
N GLY A 115 10.70 -0.29 -5.59
CA GLY A 115 9.97 0.35 -6.69
C GLY A 115 8.62 -0.32 -6.92
N ASP A 116 7.63 0.46 -7.34
CA ASP A 116 6.33 -0.05 -7.79
C ASP A 116 6.46 -1.11 -8.90
N ASP A 117 7.42 -0.91 -9.79
CA ASP A 117 7.71 -1.73 -10.93
C ASP A 117 8.40 -3.05 -10.54
N GLU A 118 9.29 -2.97 -9.54
CA GLU A 118 9.85 -4.14 -8.86
C GLU A 118 8.78 -4.94 -8.10
N LEU A 119 7.92 -4.26 -7.33
CA LEU A 119 6.83 -4.89 -6.59
C LEU A 119 5.85 -5.55 -7.56
N GLY A 120 5.49 -4.87 -8.65
CA GLY A 120 4.66 -5.39 -9.73
C GLY A 120 5.24 -6.68 -10.30
N ARG A 121 6.54 -6.70 -10.64
CA ARG A 121 7.23 -7.92 -11.10
C ARG A 121 7.21 -9.05 -10.08
N LEU A 122 7.28 -8.77 -8.78
CA LEU A 122 7.15 -9.79 -7.73
C LEU A 122 5.73 -10.37 -7.67
N LEU A 123 4.71 -9.51 -7.75
CA LEU A 123 3.30 -9.90 -7.69
C LEU A 123 2.86 -10.66 -8.95
N ASP A 124 3.38 -10.29 -10.12
CA ASP A 124 3.06 -10.94 -11.41
C ASP A 124 3.59 -12.38 -11.51
N ARG A 125 4.44 -12.81 -10.57
CA ARG A 125 4.86 -14.22 -10.43
C ARG A 125 3.77 -15.11 -9.84
N ALA A 126 2.66 -14.56 -9.38
CA ALA A 126 1.52 -15.34 -8.92
C ALA A 126 0.94 -16.15 -10.08
N VAL A 127 0.65 -17.42 -9.80
CA VAL A 127 0.08 -18.31 -10.80
C VAL A 127 -1.39 -17.96 -11.06
N ASP A 128 -1.83 -18.23 -12.29
CA ASP A 128 -3.21 -18.05 -12.73
C ASP A 128 -4.20 -18.69 -11.76
N GLY A 129 -5.28 -17.96 -11.43
CA GLY A 129 -6.32 -18.45 -10.53
C GLY A 129 -6.06 -18.21 -9.04
N VAL A 130 -4.93 -17.58 -8.66
CA VAL A 130 -4.76 -17.01 -7.32
C VAL A 130 -5.51 -15.69 -7.24
N ARG A 131 -6.32 -15.53 -6.19
CA ARG A 131 -6.94 -14.24 -5.88
C ARG A 131 -6.00 -13.40 -5.03
N LEU A 132 -5.28 -12.48 -5.66
CA LEU A 132 -4.31 -11.62 -4.98
C LEU A 132 -4.87 -10.20 -4.80
N THR A 133 -5.02 -9.77 -3.55
CA THR A 133 -5.42 -8.40 -3.16
C THR A 133 -4.25 -7.68 -2.51
N VAL A 134 -3.93 -6.48 -2.97
CA VAL A 134 -2.85 -5.63 -2.47
C VAL A 134 -3.45 -4.33 -1.96
N VAL A 135 -3.15 -3.98 -0.71
CA VAL A 135 -3.58 -2.74 -0.07
C VAL A 135 -2.33 -1.93 0.28
N VAL A 136 -2.26 -0.70 -0.23
CA VAL A 136 -1.12 0.20 0.00
C VAL A 136 -1.62 1.49 0.64
N ASP A 137 -1.20 1.74 1.87
CA ASP A 137 -1.45 2.97 2.63
C ASP A 137 -0.15 3.77 2.77
N ALA A 138 0.24 4.40 1.65
CA ALA A 138 1.44 5.21 1.49
C ALA A 138 1.20 6.33 0.44
N CYS A 139 2.01 7.40 0.48
CA CYS A 139 2.01 8.44 -0.56
C CYS A 139 3.14 8.21 -1.56
N HIS A 140 2.85 8.27 -2.85
CA HIS A 140 3.87 7.99 -3.87
C HIS A 140 4.55 9.25 -4.46
N SER A 141 3.87 10.39 -4.50
CA SER A 141 4.29 11.51 -5.34
C SER A 141 5.23 12.54 -4.72
N GLY A 142 5.61 12.38 -3.45
CA GLY A 142 6.49 13.32 -2.74
C GLY A 142 5.99 14.77 -2.69
N THR A 143 4.76 15.04 -3.13
CA THR A 143 4.18 16.38 -3.25
C THR A 143 3.01 16.47 -2.28
N VAL A 144 3.23 17.14 -1.14
CA VAL A 144 2.15 17.44 -0.17
C VAL A 144 1.39 18.64 -0.73
N THR A 145 0.36 18.39 -1.54
CA THR A 145 -0.16 19.46 -2.42
C THR A 145 -1.36 20.23 -1.91
N ARG A 146 -2.24 19.69 -1.06
CA ARG A 146 -3.41 20.40 -0.50
C ARG A 146 -4.10 19.56 0.60
N GLY A 147 -4.94 20.21 1.41
CA GLY A 147 -6.00 19.53 2.19
C GLY A 147 -5.57 18.81 3.47
N LEU A 148 -4.39 19.10 4.02
CA LEU A 148 -3.99 18.61 5.35
C LEU A 148 -4.61 19.47 6.45
N GLU A 149 -5.15 18.82 7.47
CA GLU A 149 -5.59 19.47 8.69
C GLU A 149 -4.41 19.67 9.66
N PRO A 150 -4.48 20.66 10.58
CA PRO A 150 -3.46 20.83 11.61
C PRO A 150 -3.26 19.55 12.45
N GLY A 151 -2.04 19.01 12.40
CA GLY A 151 -1.67 17.79 13.14
C GLY A 151 -1.66 16.51 12.30
N ASP A 152 -2.07 16.56 11.03
CA ASP A 152 -1.87 15.45 10.10
C ASP A 152 -0.39 15.29 9.75
N VAL A 153 0.00 14.03 9.53
CA VAL A 153 1.34 13.69 9.02
C VAL A 153 1.18 12.95 7.70
N ALA A 154 1.69 13.51 6.61
CA ALA A 154 1.66 12.83 5.32
C ALA A 154 2.60 11.61 5.33
N ARG A 155 2.13 10.49 4.77
CA ARG A 155 2.91 9.25 4.60
C ARG A 155 3.83 9.32 3.38
N THR A 156 4.58 10.41 3.27
CA THR A 156 5.58 10.62 2.22
C THR A 156 6.95 10.98 2.81
N LEU A 157 8.02 10.46 2.21
CA LEU A 157 9.38 10.93 2.47
C LEU A 157 9.93 11.62 1.23
N SER A 158 10.54 12.78 1.47
CA SER A 158 11.28 13.47 0.43
C SER A 158 12.45 12.61 -0.06
N PRO A 159 12.60 12.40 -1.36
CA PRO A 159 13.67 11.54 -1.88
C PRO A 159 15.07 12.11 -1.62
N TRP A 160 15.17 13.43 -1.44
CA TRP A 160 16.40 14.13 -1.07
C TRP A 160 16.84 13.83 0.36
N ILE A 161 15.93 13.35 1.21
CA ILE A 161 16.23 12.87 2.56
C ILE A 161 16.59 11.39 2.53
N VAL A 162 15.89 10.60 1.71
CA VAL A 162 16.09 9.15 1.62
C VAL A 162 17.40 8.79 0.88
N ASP A 163 17.65 9.38 -0.27
CA ASP A 163 18.90 9.24 -1.04
C ASP A 163 19.42 10.62 -1.48
N PRO A 164 20.13 11.34 -0.59
CA PRO A 164 20.67 12.67 -0.89
C PRO A 164 21.73 12.66 -2.01
N ALA A 165 22.39 11.52 -2.24
CA ALA A 165 23.50 11.41 -3.20
C ALA A 165 23.01 11.07 -4.62
N GLY A 166 21.91 10.32 -4.74
CA GLY A 166 21.31 9.94 -6.02
C GLY A 166 20.51 11.04 -6.70
N HIS A 167 20.04 12.03 -5.94
CA HIS A 167 19.25 13.16 -6.42
C HIS A 167 20.13 14.40 -6.44
N GLY A 168 20.68 14.77 -7.60
CA GLY A 168 21.50 15.99 -7.77
C GLY A 168 20.64 17.25 -7.68
N ALA A 169 21.11 18.30 -6.99
CA ALA A 169 20.33 19.49 -6.66
C ALA A 169 19.53 20.08 -7.86
N GLY A 170 18.21 20.13 -7.76
CA GLY A 170 17.39 21.06 -8.56
C GLY A 170 16.44 20.49 -9.62
N ARG A 171 16.20 19.17 -9.69
CA ARG A 171 15.13 18.64 -10.57
C ARG A 171 13.79 18.62 -9.83
N ARG A 172 12.80 19.36 -10.36
CA ARG A 172 11.41 19.30 -9.89
C ARG A 172 10.73 18.07 -10.51
N HIS A 173 10.11 17.25 -9.65
CA HIS A 173 9.21 16.18 -10.08
C HIS A 173 8.02 16.80 -10.83
N ARG A 174 7.72 16.28 -12.02
CA ARG A 174 6.48 16.57 -12.75
C ARG A 174 5.88 15.22 -13.09
N PRO A 175 4.75 14.84 -12.47
CA PRO A 175 4.10 13.58 -12.77
C PRO A 175 3.69 13.59 -14.25
N VAL A 176 4.06 12.54 -14.98
CA VAL A 176 3.63 12.29 -16.36
C VAL A 176 2.89 10.95 -16.35
N ASP A 177 1.85 10.80 -17.17
CA ASP A 177 1.05 9.58 -17.21
C ASP A 177 1.93 8.33 -17.40
N ARG A 178 1.79 7.34 -16.50
CA ARG A 178 2.53 6.07 -16.52
C ARG A 178 2.54 5.45 -17.92
N ILE A 179 3.72 5.06 -18.40
CA ILE A 179 3.84 4.23 -19.60
C ILE A 179 3.18 2.87 -19.30
N ALA A 180 2.29 2.43 -20.20
CA ALA A 180 1.53 1.19 -20.01
C ALA A 180 2.46 0.00 -19.75
N ARG A 181 2.23 -0.72 -18.64
CA ARG A 181 2.96 -1.96 -18.32
C ARG A 181 2.86 -2.93 -19.49
N SER A 182 3.96 -3.58 -19.83
CA SER A 182 4.01 -4.58 -20.91
C SER A 182 3.24 -5.87 -20.60
N VAL A 183 2.92 -6.09 -19.31
CA VAL A 183 2.14 -7.22 -18.81
C VAL A 183 0.88 -6.69 -18.10
N PRO A 184 -0.31 -7.23 -18.39
CA PRO A 184 -1.53 -6.81 -17.73
C PRO A 184 -1.50 -7.15 -16.23
N GLN A 185 -1.93 -6.20 -15.40
CA GLN A 185 -2.06 -6.36 -13.96
C GLN A 185 -3.02 -7.53 -13.64
N ARG A 186 -2.58 -8.46 -12.78
CA ARG A 186 -3.33 -9.66 -12.43
C ARG A 186 -3.93 -9.66 -11.03
N HIS A 187 -3.49 -8.72 -10.20
CA HIS A 187 -3.92 -8.56 -8.82
C HIS A 187 -4.88 -7.38 -8.71
N LEU A 188 -5.71 -7.39 -7.67
CA LEU A 188 -6.46 -6.22 -7.23
C LEU A 188 -5.53 -5.33 -6.41
N LEU A 189 -5.43 -4.05 -6.76
CA LEU A 189 -4.74 -3.03 -5.98
C LEU A 189 -5.77 -2.06 -5.39
N ILE A 190 -5.58 -1.71 -4.12
CA ILE A 190 -6.30 -0.66 -3.41
C ILE A 190 -5.25 0.27 -2.78
N ALA A 191 -5.08 1.45 -3.36
CA ALA A 191 -4.17 2.48 -2.88
C ALA A 191 -4.93 3.54 -2.08
N ALA A 192 -4.32 4.05 -1.01
CA ALA A 192 -4.94 5.02 -0.11
C ALA A 192 -5.22 6.39 -0.74
N CYS A 193 -4.45 6.78 -1.76
CA CYS A 193 -4.59 8.05 -2.46
C CYS A 193 -4.11 7.92 -3.92
N GLY A 194 -4.58 8.81 -4.79
CA GLY A 194 -4.02 8.97 -6.15
C GLY A 194 -2.74 9.79 -6.17
N ASP A 195 -2.08 9.84 -7.32
CA ASP A 195 -0.73 10.40 -7.51
C ASP A 195 -0.62 11.90 -7.19
N GLN A 196 -1.71 12.66 -7.20
CA GLN A 196 -1.70 14.10 -6.86
C GLN A 196 -2.12 14.40 -5.41
N GLN A 197 -2.31 13.36 -4.60
CA GLN A 197 -2.87 13.44 -3.26
C GLN A 197 -1.92 12.82 -2.22
N SER A 198 -2.28 12.96 -0.95
CA SER A 198 -1.51 12.41 0.16
C SER A 198 -2.37 11.47 1.00
N ALA A 199 -1.84 10.29 1.27
CA ALA A 199 -2.22 9.47 2.40
C ALA A 199 -1.70 10.09 3.71
N VAL A 200 -2.53 10.15 4.74
CA VAL A 200 -2.21 10.87 5.97
C VAL A 200 -2.40 10.00 7.21
N GLU A 201 -1.58 10.26 8.22
CA GLU A 201 -1.85 9.85 9.59
C GLU A 201 -2.67 10.92 10.29
N ARG A 202 -3.76 10.49 10.92
CA ARG A 202 -4.64 11.36 11.69
C ARG A 202 -4.92 10.75 13.05
N ARG A 203 -4.99 11.59 14.07
CA ARG A 203 -5.43 11.17 15.41
C ARG A 203 -6.92 10.85 15.37
N ARG A 204 -7.28 9.60 15.70
CA ARG A 204 -8.65 9.14 15.89
C ARG A 204 -8.80 8.58 17.30
N GLY A 205 -9.46 9.34 18.18
CA GLY A 205 -9.54 9.02 19.60
C GLY A 205 -8.16 9.10 20.27
N SER A 206 -7.74 8.02 20.93
CA SER A 206 -6.45 7.93 21.63
C SER A 206 -5.28 7.46 20.76
N GLN A 207 -5.53 7.07 19.51
CA GLN A 207 -4.51 6.52 18.60
C GLN A 207 -4.29 7.43 17.40
N VAL A 208 -3.07 7.44 16.87
CA VAL A 208 -2.76 7.94 15.53
C VAL A 208 -2.81 6.75 14.58
N ARG A 209 -3.50 6.91 13.44
CA ARG A 209 -3.72 5.85 12.46
C ARG A 209 -3.68 6.43 11.05
N GLY A 210 -3.42 5.60 10.05
CA GLY A 210 -3.63 5.96 8.65
C GLY A 210 -5.11 6.24 8.44
N LEU A 211 -5.42 7.40 7.88
CA LEU A 211 -6.80 7.82 7.71
C LEU A 211 -7.53 6.83 6.77
N PHE A 212 -6.90 6.41 5.68
CA PHE A 212 -7.41 5.36 4.79
C PHE A 212 -7.59 4.04 5.52
N SER A 213 -6.53 3.45 6.10
CA SER A 213 -6.64 2.14 6.75
C SER A 213 -7.71 2.13 7.82
N SER A 214 -7.78 3.19 8.65
CA SER A 214 -8.75 3.24 9.75
C SER A 214 -10.20 3.26 9.24
N LEU A 215 -10.51 4.05 8.20
CA LEU A 215 -11.87 4.11 7.65
C LEU A 215 -12.20 2.88 6.79
N ALA A 216 -11.23 2.36 6.03
CA ALA A 216 -11.42 1.15 5.24
C ALA A 216 -11.75 -0.05 6.14
N ILE A 217 -11.04 -0.19 7.25
CA ILE A 217 -11.31 -1.24 8.25
C ILE A 217 -12.69 -1.03 8.89
N ASP A 218 -13.06 0.20 9.28
CA ASP A 218 -14.38 0.50 9.85
C ASP A 218 -15.51 0.15 8.86
N ALA A 219 -15.36 0.52 7.58
CA ALA A 219 -16.30 0.17 6.52
C ALA A 219 -16.38 -1.36 6.32
N LEU A 220 -15.25 -2.06 6.21
CA LEU A 220 -15.24 -3.51 6.04
C LEU A 220 -15.82 -4.26 7.25
N ARG A 221 -15.66 -3.74 8.47
CA ARG A 221 -16.28 -4.31 9.68
C ARG A 221 -17.79 -4.09 9.72
N SER A 222 -18.28 -2.96 9.23
CA SER A 222 -19.71 -2.61 9.29
C SER A 222 -20.51 -3.07 8.07
N SER A 223 -19.85 -3.31 6.94
CA SER A 223 -20.47 -3.76 5.69
C SER A 223 -20.61 -5.28 5.60
N PRO A 224 -21.49 -5.81 4.72
CA PRO A 224 -21.53 -7.23 4.38
C PRO A 224 -20.18 -7.72 3.83
N THR A 225 -19.89 -9.02 3.97
CA THR A 225 -18.67 -9.64 3.40
C THR A 225 -18.58 -9.55 1.88
N SER A 226 -19.69 -9.23 1.21
CA SER A 226 -19.79 -9.04 -0.24
C SER A 226 -19.31 -7.67 -0.75
N LEU A 227 -18.78 -6.78 0.11
CA LEU A 227 -18.31 -5.47 -0.32
C LEU A 227 -17.16 -5.61 -1.33
N SER A 228 -17.31 -4.97 -2.50
CA SER A 228 -16.29 -4.97 -3.56
C SER A 228 -15.29 -3.83 -3.38
N ALA A 229 -14.19 -3.87 -4.13
CA ALA A 229 -13.19 -2.81 -4.09
C ALA A 229 -13.74 -1.47 -4.59
N ARG A 230 -14.54 -1.49 -5.67
CA ARG A 230 -15.18 -0.26 -6.19
C ARG A 230 -16.16 0.34 -5.19
N SER A 231 -16.97 -0.48 -4.53
CA SER A 231 -17.91 0.00 -3.52
C SER A 231 -17.18 0.59 -2.32
N LEU A 232 -16.15 -0.09 -1.81
CA LEU A 232 -15.30 0.43 -0.74
C LEU A 232 -14.67 1.78 -1.12
N ALA A 233 -14.05 1.89 -2.30
CA ALA A 233 -13.43 3.13 -2.75
C ALA A 233 -14.46 4.28 -2.90
N THR A 234 -15.67 3.95 -3.35
CA THR A 234 -16.78 4.91 -3.48
C THR A 234 -17.25 5.42 -2.11
N GLU A 235 -17.47 4.53 -1.15
CA GLU A 235 -17.87 4.87 0.21
C GLU A 235 -16.81 5.74 0.90
N LEU A 236 -15.54 5.35 0.81
CA LEU A 236 -14.44 6.11 1.39
C LEU A 236 -14.25 7.48 0.73
N THR A 237 -14.42 7.56 -0.59
CA THR A 237 -14.38 8.83 -1.32
C THR A 237 -15.46 9.78 -0.83
N ALA A 238 -16.70 9.32 -0.69
CA ALA A 238 -17.80 10.12 -0.18
C ALA A 238 -17.54 10.58 1.28
N GLN A 239 -16.96 9.71 2.11
CA GLN A 239 -16.58 10.05 3.48
C GLN A 239 -15.49 11.13 3.51
N PHE A 240 -14.42 10.99 2.70
CA PHE A 240 -13.37 12.00 2.61
C PHE A 240 -13.88 13.35 2.10
N GLU A 241 -14.82 13.35 1.17
CA GLU A 241 -15.47 14.57 0.68
C GLU A 241 -16.27 15.26 1.78
N SER A 242 -17.06 14.50 2.53
CA SER A 242 -17.82 15.01 3.68
C SER A 242 -16.90 15.58 4.76
N ASP A 243 -15.74 14.97 4.98
CA ASP A 243 -14.76 15.38 5.99
C ASP A 243 -13.80 16.48 5.50
N GLY A 244 -13.95 16.95 4.25
CA GLY A 244 -13.11 18.00 3.67
C GLY A 244 -11.66 17.57 3.38
N VAL A 245 -11.38 16.27 3.29
CA VAL A 245 -10.04 15.72 3.09
C VAL A 245 -9.75 15.52 1.61
N ASP A 246 -8.58 16.00 1.16
CA ASP A 246 -8.09 15.81 -0.22
C ASP A 246 -7.32 14.49 -0.38
N GLN A 247 -8.01 13.39 -0.10
CA GLN A 247 -7.52 12.02 -0.25
C GLN A 247 -8.61 11.20 -0.96
N ARG A 248 -8.26 10.43 -2.00
CA ARG A 248 -9.19 9.56 -2.74
C ARG A 248 -8.56 8.20 -2.98
N PRO A 249 -9.12 7.12 -2.41
CA PRO A 249 -8.61 5.78 -2.67
C PRO A 249 -8.73 5.43 -4.15
N VAL A 250 -7.71 4.78 -4.67
CA VAL A 250 -7.67 4.32 -6.06
C VAL A 250 -7.72 2.80 -6.06
N VAL A 251 -8.54 2.24 -6.95
CA VAL A 251 -8.59 0.80 -7.19
C VAL A 251 -8.22 0.49 -8.63
N SER A 252 -7.41 -0.55 -8.83
CA SER A 252 -7.05 -1.04 -10.16
C SER A 252 -6.93 -2.56 -10.17
N GLY A 253 -7.04 -3.16 -11.35
CA GLY A 253 -6.93 -4.60 -11.54
C GLY A 253 -7.92 -5.13 -12.57
N PRO A 254 -8.01 -6.45 -12.73
CA PRO A 254 -9.03 -7.11 -13.54
C PRO A 254 -10.45 -6.76 -13.08
N ASP A 255 -11.38 -6.54 -14.02
CA ASP A 255 -12.76 -6.14 -13.73
C ASP A 255 -13.48 -7.18 -12.84
N ASP A 256 -13.22 -8.47 -13.04
CA ASP A 256 -13.78 -9.55 -12.23
C ASP A 256 -13.33 -9.49 -10.76
N LEU A 257 -12.14 -8.96 -10.48
CA LEU A 257 -11.66 -8.75 -9.10
C LEU A 257 -12.18 -7.44 -8.48
N LEU A 258 -12.39 -6.40 -9.30
CA LEU A 258 -12.83 -5.08 -8.84
C LEU A 258 -14.26 -5.11 -8.27
N ASP A 259 -15.12 -5.95 -8.86
CA ASP A 259 -16.54 -6.05 -8.50
C ASP A 259 -16.87 -7.27 -7.61
N ALA A 260 -15.92 -8.17 -7.39
CA ALA A 260 -16.08 -9.32 -6.50
C ALA A 260 -15.86 -8.97 -5.00
N PRO A 261 -16.39 -9.77 -4.05
CA PRO A 261 -16.18 -9.58 -2.60
C PRO A 261 -14.70 -9.51 -2.22
N LEU A 262 -14.20 -8.47 -1.56
CA LEU A 262 -12.76 -8.12 -1.45
C LEU A 262 -11.78 -9.28 -1.19
N PHE A 263 -12.19 -10.26 -0.39
CA PHE A 263 -11.35 -11.36 0.09
C PHE A 263 -11.80 -12.77 -0.33
N GLY A 264 -12.77 -12.91 -1.24
CA GLY A 264 -13.31 -14.22 -1.63
C GLY A 264 -14.38 -14.71 -0.69
#